data_AF-A0A0P8YRX8-F1
#
_entry.id   AF-A0A0P8YRX8-F1
#
_cell.length_a   1.000
_cell.length_b   1.000
_cell.length_c   1.000
_cell.angle_alpha   90.00
_cell.angle_beta   90.00
_cell.angle_gamma   90.00
#
_symmetry.space_group_name_H-M   'P 1'
#
loop_
_entity.id
_entity.type
_entity.pdbx_description
1 polymer ?
#
loop_
_entity_poly.entity_id
_entity_poly.type
_entity_poly.pdbx_seq_one_letter_code
_entity_poly.pdbx_strand_id
1 'polypeptide(L)'
;MKNHDDLHRKRINKYLLAIDRLFDELLLSCSSIIVRLKLKDELFQFRKYPSVIKDVDKYLVNYRDNLLNSIRTYTEYEWDFANAKVDEILKARLGSVKGKITPKIYETEIRKIANQSHNQKALEAFQNRKAGKFTVSERVWNISQQAKENIELAIEVAFKEGMSAQELARAIKSNLNNPDKLFRRVRDKHGNLVLSKNAQSYHPGQGVYRSAHKNALRLSVDIINGGYRKSEQIRIKANNDVVGQKIHLSPSHKHYDMCDELEGLYPKDFDWSKWHVGCKCFRTMIMKSETEFIKELNAGQNLPPESSENYVGDVPDNFVQWHKDNADKMKNWKRKPDFIADNKKFL
;
A
#
# COMPACT_ATOMS: atom_id res chain seq x y z
N MET A 1 -12.06 22.34 7.52
CA MET A 1 -12.31 20.93 7.16
C MET A 1 -11.09 20.12 7.55
N LYS A 2 -11.22 18.98 8.25
CA LYS A 2 -10.06 18.12 8.55
C LYS A 2 -9.44 17.65 7.22
N ASN A 3 -8.13 17.76 7.07
CA ASN A 3 -7.45 17.19 5.92
C ASN A 3 -7.41 15.66 6.08
N HIS A 4 -8.41 14.98 5.51
CA HIS A 4 -8.55 13.53 5.59
C HIS A 4 -7.35 12.81 4.99
N ASP A 5 -6.75 13.33 3.92
CA ASP A 5 -5.56 12.73 3.32
C ASP A 5 -4.35 12.86 4.27
N ASP A 6 -4.23 13.94 5.05
CA ASP A 6 -3.20 14.04 6.10
C ASP A 6 -3.42 13.03 7.23
N LEU A 7 -4.67 12.85 7.65
CA LEU A 7 -5.02 11.86 8.67
C LEU A 7 -4.77 10.43 8.18
N HIS A 8 -5.15 10.12 6.95
CA HIS A 8 -4.84 8.86 6.28
C HIS A 8 -3.32 8.60 6.31
N ARG A 9 -2.49 9.57 5.88
CA ARG A 9 -1.02 9.44 5.92
C ARG A 9 -0.48 9.16 7.33
N LYS A 10 -1.00 9.85 8.36
CA LYS A 10 -0.60 9.60 9.75
C LYS A 10 -0.99 8.19 10.22
N ARG A 11 -2.18 7.71 9.83
CA ARG A 11 -2.66 6.35 10.15
C ARG A 11 -1.80 5.27 9.48
N ILE A 12 -1.45 5.46 8.22
CA ILE A 12 -0.52 4.57 7.50
C ILE A 12 0.81 4.42 8.24
N ASN A 13 1.42 5.53 8.68
CA ASN A 13 2.66 5.46 9.44
C ASN A 13 2.50 4.67 10.75
N LYS A 14 1.37 4.84 11.46
CA LYS A 14 1.06 4.06 12.66
C LYS A 14 0.93 2.56 12.36
N TYR A 15 0.29 2.19 11.25
CA TYR A 15 0.16 0.80 10.83
C TYR A 15 1.51 0.18 10.47
N LEU A 16 2.36 0.92 9.77
CA LEU A 16 3.71 0.45 9.44
C LEU A 16 4.56 0.23 10.69
N LEU A 17 4.43 1.06 11.72
CA LEU A 17 5.08 0.83 13.02
C LEU A 17 4.56 -0.44 13.71
N ALA A 18 3.26 -0.74 13.63
CA ALA A 18 2.70 -1.97 14.18
C ALA A 18 3.21 -3.20 13.42
N ILE A 19 3.28 -3.13 12.09
CA ILE A 19 3.83 -4.21 11.24
C ILE A 19 5.33 -4.40 11.48
N ASP A 20 6.09 -3.32 11.70
CA ASP A 20 7.52 -3.40 12.06
C ASP A 20 7.73 -4.22 13.34
N ARG A 21 6.86 -4.05 14.34
CA ARG A 21 6.92 -4.81 15.60
C ARG A 21 6.70 -6.31 15.41
N LEU A 22 5.83 -6.73 14.48
CA LEU A 22 5.65 -8.14 14.17
C LEU A 22 6.96 -8.79 13.71
N PHE A 23 7.77 -8.02 12.96
CA PHE A 23 9.09 -8.49 12.53
C PHE A 23 10.08 -8.53 13.69
N ASP A 24 10.07 -7.51 14.56
CA ASP A 24 10.92 -7.49 15.77
C ASP A 24 10.64 -8.66 16.70
N GLU A 25 9.36 -9.00 16.88
CA GLU A 25 8.93 -10.17 17.65
C GLU A 25 9.45 -11.47 17.02
N LEU A 26 9.32 -11.64 15.70
CA LEU A 26 9.89 -12.78 14.99
C LEU A 26 11.41 -12.90 15.24
N LEU A 27 12.14 -11.79 15.08
CA LEU A 27 13.59 -11.79 15.28
C LEU A 27 13.97 -12.14 16.71
N LEU A 28 13.27 -11.58 17.70
CA LEU A 28 13.52 -11.85 19.11
C LEU A 28 13.21 -13.31 19.48
N SER A 29 12.09 -13.86 19.00
CA SER A 29 11.71 -15.26 19.23
C SER A 29 12.74 -16.22 18.62
N CYS A 30 13.14 -16.00 17.37
CA CYS A 30 14.20 -16.80 16.75
C CYS A 30 15.52 -16.69 17.53
N SER A 31 15.96 -15.45 17.81
CA SER A 31 17.24 -15.20 18.51
C SER A 31 17.29 -15.85 19.89
N SER A 32 16.19 -15.84 20.63
CA SER A 32 16.09 -16.42 21.98
C SER A 32 16.38 -17.92 22.01
N ILE A 33 16.06 -18.64 20.93
CA ILE A 33 16.37 -20.06 20.82
C ILE A 33 17.80 -20.25 20.33
N ILE A 34 18.25 -19.45 19.35
CA ILE A 34 19.57 -19.58 18.74
C ILE A 34 20.69 -19.36 19.75
N VAL A 35 20.57 -18.38 20.65
CA VAL A 35 21.62 -18.11 21.67
C VAL A 35 21.84 -19.26 22.65
N ARG A 36 20.92 -20.24 22.70
CA ARG A 36 21.04 -21.45 23.53
C ARG A 36 21.67 -22.62 22.78
N LEU A 37 21.93 -22.46 21.48
CA LEU A 37 22.49 -23.50 20.65
C LEU A 37 24.00 -23.42 20.61
N LYS A 38 24.62 -24.60 20.66
CA LYS A 38 26.00 -24.75 20.21
C LYS A 38 26.00 -24.81 18.68
N LEU A 39 26.38 -23.70 18.04
CA LEU A 39 26.46 -23.66 16.59
C LEU A 39 27.65 -24.49 16.12
N LYS A 40 27.44 -25.25 15.05
CA LYS A 40 28.50 -25.99 14.37
C LYS A 40 29.36 -25.03 13.54
N ASP A 41 30.61 -25.40 13.29
CA ASP A 41 31.53 -24.68 12.40
C ASP A 41 31.19 -24.95 10.91
N GLU A 42 29.94 -24.68 10.55
CA GLU A 42 29.40 -24.79 9.20
C GLU A 42 28.27 -23.77 8.99
N LEU A 43 27.94 -23.52 7.72
CA LEU A 43 26.86 -22.61 7.36
C LEU A 43 25.56 -22.90 8.13
N PHE A 44 25.08 -21.89 8.86
CA PHE A 44 23.87 -21.98 9.65
C PHE A 44 22.63 -22.16 8.76
N GLN A 45 21.83 -23.17 9.10
CA GLN A 45 20.53 -23.42 8.50
C GLN A 45 19.63 -24.04 9.57
N PHE A 46 18.40 -23.56 9.73
CA PHE A 46 17.48 -24.08 10.75
C PHE A 46 17.23 -25.59 10.59
N ARG A 47 17.23 -26.09 9.35
CA ARG A 47 17.05 -27.52 9.05
C ARG A 47 18.12 -28.43 9.66
N LYS A 48 19.31 -27.90 9.99
CA LYS A 48 20.39 -28.66 10.61
C LYS A 48 20.27 -28.76 12.13
N TYR A 49 19.27 -28.10 12.72
CA TYR A 49 19.00 -28.10 14.16
C TYR A 49 17.56 -28.59 14.41
N PRO A 50 17.31 -29.92 14.35
CA PRO A 50 15.96 -30.49 14.50
C PRO A 50 15.29 -30.15 15.84
N SER A 51 16.09 -29.88 16.88
CA SER A 51 15.61 -29.49 18.20
C SER A 51 14.86 -28.15 18.22
N VAL A 52 15.08 -27.27 17.23
CA VAL A 52 14.52 -25.91 17.23
C VAL A 52 13.72 -25.56 15.98
N ILE A 53 13.86 -26.34 14.90
CA ILE A 53 13.21 -26.03 13.63
C ILE A 53 11.68 -25.93 13.76
N LYS A 54 11.08 -26.78 14.61
CA LYS A 54 9.63 -26.78 14.86
C LYS A 54 9.16 -25.46 15.48
N ASP A 55 9.92 -24.91 16.41
CA ASP A 55 9.59 -23.63 17.05
C ASP A 55 9.78 -22.47 16.07
N VAL A 56 10.86 -22.49 15.28
CA VAL A 56 11.12 -21.47 14.26
C VAL A 56 10.03 -21.45 13.19
N ASP A 57 9.62 -22.62 12.70
CA ASP A 57 8.54 -22.73 11.73
C ASP A 57 7.21 -22.23 12.33
N LYS A 58 6.95 -22.50 13.62
CA LYS A 58 5.79 -21.94 14.34
C LYS A 58 5.85 -20.41 14.42
N TYR A 59 7.02 -19.82 14.72
CA TYR A 59 7.19 -18.37 14.75
C TYR A 59 6.98 -17.72 13.37
N LEU A 60 7.47 -18.36 12.31
CA LEU A 60 7.26 -17.90 10.93
C LEU A 60 5.80 -17.97 10.50
N VAL A 61 5.08 -19.03 10.90
CA VAL A 61 3.62 -19.14 10.68
C VAL A 61 2.88 -18.04 11.43
N ASN A 62 3.19 -17.83 12.72
CA ASN A 62 2.58 -16.76 13.50
C ASN A 62 2.85 -15.37 12.89
N TYR A 63 4.08 -15.09 12.47
CA TYR A 63 4.44 -13.86 11.77
C TYR A 63 3.63 -13.68 10.48
N ARG A 64 3.56 -14.72 9.64
CA ARG A 64 2.82 -14.72 8.38
C ARG A 64 1.34 -14.40 8.61
N ASP A 65 0.71 -15.08 9.56
CA ASP A 65 -0.73 -14.97 9.81
C ASP A 65 -1.06 -13.60 10.42
N ASN A 66 -0.24 -13.10 11.36
CA ASN A 66 -0.40 -11.76 11.92
C ASN A 66 -0.15 -10.65 10.90
N LEU A 67 0.82 -10.80 10.00
CA LEU A 67 1.07 -9.85 8.93
C LEU A 67 -0.12 -9.79 7.96
N LEU A 68 -0.63 -10.95 7.52
CA LEU A 68 -1.79 -11.01 6.64
C LEU A 68 -3.03 -10.41 7.30
N ASN A 69 -3.29 -10.76 8.56
CA ASN A 69 -4.41 -10.22 9.33
C ASN A 69 -4.29 -8.70 9.48
N SER A 70 -3.11 -8.19 9.86
CA SER A 70 -2.87 -6.75 9.99
C SER A 70 -3.13 -6.02 8.68
N ILE A 71 -2.67 -6.55 7.54
CA ILE A 71 -2.94 -5.93 6.23
C ILE A 71 -4.44 -5.89 5.95
N ARG A 72 -5.18 -6.98 6.20
CA ARG A 72 -6.63 -7.03 5.98
C ARG A 72 -7.38 -6.04 6.87
N THR A 73 -7.12 -6.08 8.17
CA THR A 73 -7.74 -5.18 9.15
C THR A 73 -7.46 -3.71 8.85
N TYR A 74 -6.22 -3.35 8.56
CA TYR A 74 -5.89 -1.95 8.25
C TYR A 74 -6.44 -1.50 6.89
N THR A 75 -6.56 -2.42 5.93
CA THR A 75 -7.26 -2.13 4.66
C THR A 75 -8.73 -1.84 4.89
N GLU A 76 -9.41 -2.61 5.75
CA GLU A 76 -10.80 -2.37 6.14
C GLU A 76 -10.96 -1.02 6.87
N TYR A 77 -10.09 -0.72 7.83
CA TYR A 77 -10.12 0.57 8.53
C TYR A 77 -9.96 1.76 7.60
N GLU A 78 -9.08 1.67 6.59
CA GLU A 78 -8.92 2.74 5.61
C GLU A 78 -10.02 2.75 4.56
N TRP A 79 -10.63 1.61 4.26
CA TRP A 79 -11.81 1.53 3.41
C TRP A 79 -12.99 2.28 4.02
N ASP A 80 -13.25 2.06 5.32
CA ASP A 80 -14.28 2.75 6.07
C ASP A 80 -13.96 4.23 6.25
N PHE A 81 -12.70 4.56 6.52
CA PHE A 81 -12.26 5.95 6.64
C PHE A 81 -12.44 6.73 5.33
N ALA A 82 -12.20 6.09 4.18
CA ALA A 82 -12.49 6.67 2.87
C ALA A 82 -14.00 6.89 2.66
N ASN A 83 -14.86 5.92 3.02
CA ASN A 83 -16.31 6.10 2.96
C ASN A 83 -16.78 7.28 3.82
N ALA A 84 -16.30 7.34 5.07
CA ALA A 84 -16.62 8.43 5.99
C ALA A 84 -16.17 9.79 5.45
N LYS A 85 -14.99 9.88 4.83
CA LYS A 85 -14.53 11.10 4.15
C LYS A 85 -15.52 11.56 3.08
N VAL A 86 -15.99 10.65 2.23
CA VAL A 86 -16.95 11.02 1.19
C VAL A 86 -18.27 11.47 1.79
N ASP A 87 -18.79 10.75 2.80
CA ASP A 87 -20.01 11.16 3.51
C ASP A 87 -19.88 12.57 4.10
N GLU A 88 -18.75 12.89 4.73
CA GLU A 88 -18.47 14.21 5.28
C GLU A 88 -18.45 15.29 4.19
N ILE A 89 -17.83 15.02 3.03
CA ILE A 89 -17.81 15.94 1.89
C ILE A 89 -19.23 16.20 1.37
N LEU A 90 -20.04 15.14 1.19
CA LEU A 90 -21.40 15.26 0.69
C LEU A 90 -22.32 15.99 1.68
N LYS A 91 -22.20 15.68 2.97
CA LYS A 91 -22.95 16.36 4.05
C LYS A 91 -22.56 17.84 4.13
N ALA A 92 -21.26 18.16 4.06
CA ALA A 92 -20.78 19.53 4.07
C ALA A 92 -21.32 20.32 2.87
N ARG A 93 -21.30 19.72 1.68
CA ARG A 93 -21.87 20.34 0.47
C ARG A 93 -23.37 20.58 0.61
N LEU A 94 -24.14 19.58 1.04
CA LEU A 94 -25.58 19.74 1.26
C LEU A 94 -25.88 20.80 2.34
N GLY A 95 -25.08 20.83 3.40
CA GLY A 95 -25.14 21.84 4.46
C GLY A 95 -24.96 23.26 3.95
N SER A 96 -24.03 23.47 2.99
CA SER A 96 -23.77 24.80 2.40
C SER A 96 -24.96 25.39 1.64
N VAL A 97 -25.87 24.55 1.13
CA VAL A 97 -27.05 24.98 0.36
C VAL A 97 -28.36 24.88 1.15
N LYS A 98 -28.32 24.53 2.45
CA LYS A 98 -29.51 24.29 3.28
C LYS A 98 -30.53 25.43 3.25
N GLY A 99 -30.08 26.69 3.18
CA GLY A 99 -30.98 27.86 3.12
C GLY A 99 -31.60 28.12 1.74
N LYS A 100 -31.20 27.37 0.71
CA LYS A 100 -31.62 27.54 -0.69
C LYS A 100 -32.49 26.37 -1.20
N ILE A 101 -32.82 25.43 -0.32
CA ILE A 101 -33.66 24.26 -0.59
C ILE A 101 -34.69 24.08 0.53
N THR A 102 -35.77 23.34 0.27
CA THR A 102 -36.79 23.08 1.31
C THR A 102 -36.26 22.12 2.39
N PRO A 103 -36.76 22.21 3.65
CA PRO A 103 -36.39 21.27 4.71
C PRO A 103 -36.62 19.80 4.33
N LYS A 104 -37.71 19.51 3.59
CA LYS A 104 -38.03 18.16 3.11
C LYS A 104 -36.98 17.60 2.14
N ILE A 105 -36.49 18.43 1.20
CA ILE A 105 -35.42 18.03 0.27
C ILE A 105 -34.15 17.77 1.06
N TYR A 106 -33.76 18.69 1.95
CA TYR A 106 -32.57 18.55 2.78
C TYR A 106 -32.59 17.24 3.60
N GLU A 107 -33.70 16.95 4.28
CA GLU A 107 -33.87 15.71 5.05
C GLU A 107 -33.78 14.46 4.18
N THR A 108 -34.38 14.50 2.98
CA THR A 108 -34.34 13.39 2.03
C THR A 108 -32.91 13.09 1.58
N GLU A 109 -32.16 14.12 1.19
CA GLU A 109 -30.78 13.96 0.74
C GLU A 109 -29.83 13.54 1.87
N ILE A 110 -30.01 14.07 3.09
CA ILE A 110 -29.25 13.60 4.26
C ILE A 110 -29.49 12.10 4.51
N ARG A 111 -30.74 11.63 4.41
CA ARG A 111 -31.05 10.19 4.55
C ARG A 111 -30.42 9.37 3.45
N LYS A 112 -30.44 9.85 2.20
CA LYS A 112 -29.75 9.18 1.08
C LYS A 112 -28.27 9.01 1.37
N ILE A 113 -27.57 10.07 1.79
CA ILE A 113 -26.15 10.00 2.13
C ILE A 113 -25.91 9.00 3.27
N ALA A 114 -26.72 9.04 4.33
CA ALA A 114 -26.59 8.14 5.48
C ALA A 114 -26.83 6.66 5.15
N ASN A 115 -27.63 6.36 4.12
CA ASN A 115 -27.98 5.01 3.69
C ASN A 115 -27.12 4.50 2.52
N GLN A 116 -26.14 5.28 2.04
CA GLN A 116 -25.25 4.81 0.97
C GLN A 116 -24.41 3.63 1.46
N SER A 117 -24.34 2.57 0.64
CA SER A 117 -23.53 1.40 0.97
C SER A 117 -22.05 1.77 1.10
N HIS A 118 -21.41 1.27 2.15
CA HIS A 118 -19.95 1.32 2.30
C HIS A 118 -19.21 0.30 1.41
N ASN A 119 -19.93 -0.41 0.53
CA ASN A 119 -19.39 -1.31 -0.49
C ASN A 119 -18.56 -2.48 0.07
N GLN A 120 -19.02 -3.13 1.15
CA GLN A 120 -18.30 -4.24 1.80
C GLN A 120 -17.98 -5.40 0.84
N LYS A 121 -18.88 -5.74 -0.08
CA LYS A 121 -18.62 -6.75 -1.12
C LYS A 121 -17.43 -6.36 -2.03
N ALA A 122 -17.26 -5.06 -2.30
CA ALA A 122 -16.11 -4.58 -3.07
C ALA A 122 -14.81 -4.61 -2.25
N LEU A 123 -14.88 -4.39 -0.93
CA LEU A 123 -13.74 -4.61 -0.04
C LEU A 123 -13.30 -6.07 -0.03
N GLU A 124 -14.25 -7.01 0.10
CA GLU A 124 -13.98 -8.45 0.06
C GLU A 124 -13.33 -8.86 -1.27
N ALA A 125 -13.89 -8.39 -2.40
CA ALA A 125 -13.31 -8.61 -3.72
C ALA A 125 -11.89 -7.99 -3.81
N PHE A 126 -11.69 -6.79 -3.26
CA PHE A 126 -10.39 -6.15 -3.21
C PHE A 126 -9.37 -6.98 -2.42
N GLN A 127 -9.72 -7.48 -1.23
CA GLN A 127 -8.81 -8.23 -0.37
C GLN A 127 -8.44 -9.61 -0.93
N ASN A 128 -9.34 -10.22 -1.72
CA ASN A 128 -9.14 -11.56 -2.28
C ASN A 128 -8.63 -11.55 -3.73
N ARG A 129 -8.49 -10.38 -4.37
CA ARG A 129 -8.02 -10.29 -5.76
C ARG A 129 -6.57 -10.74 -5.92
N LYS A 130 -6.24 -11.17 -7.14
CA LYS A 130 -4.86 -11.28 -7.61
C LYS A 130 -4.37 -9.93 -8.11
N ALA A 131 -3.18 -9.53 -7.66
CA ALA A 131 -2.46 -8.38 -8.21
C ALA A 131 -1.30 -8.91 -9.07
N GLY A 132 -1.55 -9.08 -10.37
CA GLY A 132 -0.67 -9.86 -11.24
C GLY A 132 -0.88 -11.35 -11.00
N LYS A 133 0.19 -12.11 -10.75
CA LYS A 133 0.11 -13.57 -10.56
C LYS A 133 -0.33 -14.00 -9.15
N PHE A 134 -0.16 -13.13 -8.16
CA PHE A 134 -0.28 -13.49 -6.74
C PHE A 134 -1.38 -12.71 -6.02
N THR A 135 -2.06 -13.39 -5.09
CA THR A 135 -2.89 -12.78 -4.05
C THR A 135 -2.02 -12.12 -2.97
N VAL A 136 -2.65 -11.39 -2.05
CA VAL A 136 -1.95 -10.84 -0.88
C VAL A 136 -1.43 -11.96 0.02
N SER A 137 -2.20 -13.03 0.24
CA SER A 137 -1.78 -14.15 1.09
C SER A 137 -0.56 -14.89 0.53
N GLU A 138 -0.53 -15.14 -0.78
CA GLU A 138 0.63 -15.76 -1.46
C GLU A 138 1.88 -14.87 -1.35
N ARG A 139 1.74 -13.54 -1.45
CA ARG A 139 2.85 -12.60 -1.27
C ARG A 139 3.37 -12.60 0.17
N VAL A 140 2.48 -12.62 1.16
CA VAL A 140 2.84 -12.70 2.58
C VAL A 140 3.55 -14.03 2.89
N TRP A 141 3.11 -15.13 2.29
CA TRP A 141 3.79 -16.43 2.38
C TRP A 141 5.20 -16.37 1.78
N ASN A 142 5.37 -15.79 0.58
CA ASN A 142 6.70 -15.62 -0.02
C ASN A 142 7.62 -14.78 0.86
N ILE A 143 7.09 -13.72 1.48
CA ILE A 143 7.84 -12.88 2.42
C ILE A 143 8.28 -13.67 3.65
N SER A 144 7.45 -14.57 4.19
CA SER A 144 7.85 -15.37 5.35
C SER A 144 8.95 -16.41 5.00
N GLN A 145 8.91 -17.00 3.81
CA GLN A 145 10.01 -17.85 3.32
C GLN A 145 11.30 -17.04 3.19
N GLN A 146 11.19 -15.84 2.60
CA GLN A 146 12.32 -14.92 2.49
C GLN A 146 12.88 -14.53 3.87
N ALA A 147 12.01 -14.31 4.86
CA ALA A 147 12.42 -13.95 6.21
C ALA A 147 13.25 -15.06 6.86
N LYS A 148 12.91 -16.33 6.66
CA LYS A 148 13.69 -17.47 7.14
C LYS A 148 15.13 -17.43 6.60
N GLU A 149 15.29 -17.32 5.29
CA GLU A 149 16.60 -17.27 4.63
C GLU A 149 17.43 -16.05 5.07
N ASN A 150 16.76 -14.89 5.19
CA ASN A 150 17.33 -13.66 5.69
C ASN A 150 17.84 -13.78 7.14
N ILE A 151 17.09 -14.44 8.01
CA ILE A 151 17.48 -14.69 9.39
C ILE A 151 18.66 -15.66 9.44
N GLU A 152 18.62 -16.76 8.70
CA GLU A 152 19.73 -17.73 8.62
C GLU A 152 21.04 -17.06 8.21
N LEU A 153 21.00 -16.23 7.15
CA LEU A 153 22.16 -15.49 6.68
C LEU A 153 22.62 -14.44 7.69
N ALA A 154 21.70 -13.79 8.41
CA ALA A 154 22.05 -12.78 9.40
C ALA A 154 22.69 -13.37 10.66
N ILE A 155 22.28 -14.56 11.09
CA ILE A 155 22.89 -15.28 12.22
C ILE A 155 24.35 -15.59 11.92
N GLU A 156 24.65 -16.09 10.71
CA GLU A 156 26.02 -16.38 10.27
C GLU A 156 26.97 -15.17 10.44
N VAL A 157 26.46 -13.97 10.17
CA VAL A 157 27.24 -12.74 10.22
C VAL A 157 27.26 -12.13 11.63
N ALA A 158 26.16 -12.24 12.36
CA ALA A 158 25.94 -11.50 13.59
C ALA A 158 26.28 -12.29 14.86
N PHE A 159 26.17 -13.62 14.85
CA PHE A 159 26.28 -14.43 16.04
C PHE A 159 27.70 -14.43 16.61
N LYS A 160 27.81 -14.22 17.91
CA LYS A 160 29.03 -14.40 18.69
C LYS A 160 28.67 -15.09 20.00
N GLU A 161 29.55 -15.98 20.46
CA GLU A 161 29.39 -16.61 21.77
C GLU A 161 29.25 -15.55 22.86
N GLY A 162 28.32 -15.75 23.79
CA GLY A 162 28.01 -14.81 24.87
C GLY A 162 27.01 -13.69 24.54
N MET A 163 26.52 -13.58 23.30
CA MET A 163 25.46 -12.61 22.97
C MET A 163 24.12 -12.95 23.63
N SER A 164 23.43 -11.94 24.11
CA SER A 164 22.02 -12.03 24.48
C SER A 164 21.11 -12.12 23.25
N ALA A 165 19.88 -12.62 23.44
CA ALA A 165 18.88 -12.70 22.38
C ALA A 165 18.54 -11.33 21.79
N GLN A 166 18.52 -10.29 22.63
CA GLN A 166 18.23 -8.91 22.23
C GLN A 166 19.35 -8.32 21.37
N GLU A 167 20.61 -8.60 21.70
CA GLU A 167 21.76 -8.18 20.89
C GLU A 167 21.75 -8.85 19.52
N LEU A 168 21.52 -10.17 19.48
CA LEU A 168 21.42 -10.91 18.24
C LEU A 168 20.26 -10.40 17.36
N ALA A 169 19.07 -10.20 17.95
CA ALA A 169 17.91 -9.68 17.23
C ALA A 169 18.17 -8.29 16.63
N ARG A 170 18.81 -7.39 17.38
CA ARG A 170 19.21 -6.05 16.89
C ARG A 170 20.22 -6.14 15.75
N ALA A 171 21.21 -7.02 15.87
CA ALA A 171 22.22 -7.22 14.84
C ALA A 171 21.60 -7.79 13.55
N ILE A 172 20.69 -8.76 13.67
CA ILE A 172 19.91 -9.28 12.54
C ILE A 172 19.08 -8.16 11.91
N LYS A 173 18.29 -7.39 12.68
CA LYS A 173 17.49 -6.28 12.16
C LYS A 173 18.35 -5.27 11.40
N SER A 174 19.50 -4.89 11.94
CA SER A 174 20.44 -3.95 11.31
C SER A 174 20.91 -4.43 9.93
N ASN A 175 21.22 -5.72 9.82
CA ASN A 175 21.61 -6.36 8.56
C ASN A 175 20.45 -6.40 7.55
N LEU A 176 19.22 -6.65 8.02
CA LEU A 176 18.03 -6.70 7.16
C LEU A 176 17.54 -5.32 6.70
N ASN A 177 17.79 -4.28 7.49
CA ASN A 177 17.58 -2.89 7.06
C ASN A 177 18.60 -2.45 6.01
N ASN A 178 19.80 -3.02 6.04
CA ASN A 178 20.89 -2.73 5.11
C ASN A 178 21.34 -4.01 4.42
N PRO A 179 20.51 -4.61 3.54
CA PRO A 179 20.81 -5.91 2.96
C PRO A 179 22.18 -5.90 2.25
N ASP A 180 22.59 -4.80 1.63
CA ASP A 180 23.91 -4.71 1.00
C ASP A 180 25.09 -4.93 1.97
N LYS A 181 24.92 -4.72 3.28
CA LYS A 181 25.91 -5.09 4.29
C LYS A 181 25.96 -6.61 4.48
N LEU A 182 24.80 -7.26 4.52
CA LEU A 182 24.65 -8.71 4.63
C LEU A 182 25.23 -9.44 3.40
N PHE A 183 25.07 -8.84 2.21
CA PHE A 183 25.49 -9.44 0.94
C PHE A 183 26.90 -9.05 0.50
N ARG A 184 27.60 -8.16 1.21
CA ARG A 184 28.92 -7.70 0.75
C ARG A 184 30.06 -8.62 1.16
N ARG A 185 30.29 -8.93 2.45
CA ARG A 185 31.55 -9.57 2.89
C ARG A 185 31.48 -10.27 4.26
N VAL A 186 31.95 -11.52 4.35
CA VAL A 186 32.24 -12.32 5.54
C VAL A 186 33.74 -12.62 5.55
N ARG A 187 34.40 -12.71 6.71
CA ARG A 187 35.83 -13.07 6.75
C ARG A 187 36.00 -14.58 6.61
N ASP A 188 36.86 -15.02 5.69
CA ASP A 188 37.27 -16.41 5.59
C ASP A 188 38.25 -16.78 6.73
N LYS A 189 38.59 -18.08 6.80
CA LYS A 189 39.58 -18.66 7.73
C LYS A 189 40.99 -18.04 7.66
N HIS A 190 41.27 -17.18 6.69
CA HIS A 190 42.52 -16.42 6.55
C HIS A 190 42.33 -14.91 6.81
N GLY A 191 41.15 -14.50 7.28
CA GLY A 191 40.82 -13.11 7.59
C GLY A 191 40.41 -12.27 6.39
N ASN A 192 40.30 -12.84 5.19
CA ASN A 192 39.94 -12.14 3.96
C ASN A 192 38.43 -12.00 3.82
N LEU A 193 37.98 -10.84 3.37
CA LEU A 193 36.57 -10.56 3.17
C LEU A 193 36.04 -11.18 1.85
N VAL A 194 35.27 -12.27 1.96
CA VAL A 194 34.61 -13.00 0.87
C VAL A 194 33.08 -12.92 0.98
N LEU A 195 32.33 -12.91 -0.13
CA LEU A 195 30.87 -13.08 -0.01
C LEU A 195 30.56 -14.45 0.62
N SER A 196 29.58 -14.50 1.54
CA SER A 196 29.06 -15.80 1.99
C SER A 196 28.48 -16.54 0.78
N LYS A 197 28.60 -17.87 0.72
CA LYS A 197 28.01 -18.67 -0.38
C LYS A 197 26.50 -18.42 -0.52
N ASN A 198 25.80 -18.22 0.59
CA ASN A 198 24.38 -17.84 0.60
C ASN A 198 24.15 -16.42 0.05
N ALA A 199 25.04 -15.47 0.34
CA ALA A 199 24.94 -14.12 -0.20
C ALA A 199 25.20 -14.06 -1.71
N GLN A 200 26.10 -14.92 -2.22
CA GLN A 200 26.37 -15.09 -3.65
C GLN A 200 25.19 -15.68 -4.41
N SER A 201 24.45 -16.62 -3.82
CA SER A 201 23.31 -17.26 -4.49
C SER A 201 22.02 -16.48 -4.35
N TYR A 202 21.92 -15.57 -3.37
CA TYR A 202 20.68 -14.89 -3.03
C TYR A 202 20.28 -13.77 -4.00
N HIS A 203 19.34 -14.10 -4.90
CA HIS A 203 18.79 -13.19 -5.89
C HIS A 203 17.25 -13.24 -5.83
N PRO A 204 16.59 -12.35 -5.06
CA PRO A 204 15.12 -12.35 -4.91
C PRO A 204 14.36 -11.99 -6.21
N GLY A 205 15.09 -11.69 -7.29
CA GLY A 205 14.54 -11.28 -8.57
C GLY A 205 14.41 -9.76 -8.74
N GLN A 206 14.13 -9.34 -9.97
CA GLN A 206 14.02 -7.93 -10.33
C GLN A 206 12.80 -7.28 -9.65
N GLY A 207 13.01 -6.14 -8.97
CA GLY A 207 11.95 -5.35 -8.35
C GLY A 207 11.49 -5.83 -6.96
N VAL A 208 12.12 -6.86 -6.41
CA VAL A 208 11.90 -7.38 -5.05
C VAL A 208 13.08 -6.97 -4.17
N TYR A 209 12.82 -6.45 -2.97
CA TYR A 209 13.91 -6.14 -2.05
C TYR A 209 14.59 -7.43 -1.59
N ARG A 210 15.90 -7.35 -1.32
CA ARG A 210 16.64 -8.44 -0.65
C ARG A 210 16.26 -8.65 0.81
N SER A 211 15.49 -7.72 1.37
CA SER A 211 15.02 -7.74 2.75
C SER A 211 13.54 -8.09 2.79
N ALA A 212 13.22 -9.20 3.45
CA ALA A 212 11.85 -9.61 3.72
C ALA A 212 11.07 -8.53 4.49
N HIS A 213 11.74 -7.87 5.44
CA HIS A 213 11.19 -6.76 6.20
C HIS A 213 10.76 -5.58 5.32
N LYS A 214 11.64 -5.13 4.41
CA LYS A 214 11.29 -4.05 3.45
C LYS A 214 10.16 -4.47 2.51
N ASN A 215 10.13 -5.73 2.08
CA ASN A 215 9.03 -6.25 1.27
C ASN A 215 7.71 -6.30 2.03
N ALA A 216 7.71 -6.66 3.32
CA ALA A 216 6.54 -6.63 4.19
C ALA A 216 5.97 -5.21 4.29
N LEU A 217 6.80 -4.22 4.67
CA LEU A 217 6.37 -2.83 4.78
C LEU A 217 5.86 -2.27 3.45
N ARG A 218 6.55 -2.57 2.34
CA ARG A 218 6.12 -2.17 0.99
C ARG A 218 4.78 -2.77 0.61
N LEU A 219 4.59 -4.07 0.82
CA LEU A 219 3.33 -4.74 0.52
C LEU A 219 2.19 -4.14 1.34
N SER A 220 2.40 -3.95 2.64
CA SER A 220 1.41 -3.39 3.54
C SER A 220 0.98 -1.99 3.11
N VAL A 221 1.92 -1.06 2.86
CA VAL A 221 1.55 0.30 2.43
C VAL A 221 0.83 0.29 1.08
N ASP A 222 1.28 -0.54 0.12
CA ASP A 222 0.68 -0.61 -1.20
C ASP A 222 -0.78 -1.12 -1.16
N ILE A 223 -1.06 -2.12 -0.33
CA ILE A 223 -2.41 -2.70 -0.20
C ILE A 223 -3.34 -1.79 0.59
N ILE A 224 -2.88 -1.26 1.73
CA ILE A 224 -3.71 -0.42 2.61
C ILE A 224 -4.06 0.91 1.90
N ASN A 225 -3.07 1.60 1.29
CA ASN A 225 -3.34 2.80 0.48
C ASN A 225 -4.25 2.49 -0.71
N GLY A 226 -4.04 1.34 -1.36
CA GLY A 226 -4.89 0.91 -2.46
C GLY A 226 -6.35 0.73 -2.03
N GLY A 227 -6.60 0.23 -0.82
CA GLY A 227 -7.94 0.06 -0.26
C GLY A 227 -8.64 1.40 -0.06
N TYR A 228 -7.96 2.36 0.57
CA TYR A 228 -8.42 3.74 0.74
C TYR A 228 -8.84 4.36 -0.60
N ARG A 229 -7.93 4.31 -1.59
CA ARG A 229 -8.18 4.90 -2.92
C ARG A 229 -9.25 4.14 -3.69
N LYS A 230 -9.37 2.82 -3.56
CA LYS A 230 -10.42 2.08 -4.26
C LYS A 230 -11.80 2.40 -3.68
N SER A 231 -11.92 2.49 -2.36
CA SER A 231 -13.16 2.90 -1.68
C SER A 231 -13.63 4.27 -2.16
N GLU A 232 -12.73 5.26 -2.14
CA GLU A 232 -13.01 6.60 -2.68
C GLU A 232 -13.45 6.54 -4.16
N GLN A 233 -12.80 5.73 -4.99
CA GLN A 233 -13.06 5.68 -6.44
C GLN A 233 -14.46 5.15 -6.74
N ILE A 234 -14.91 4.14 -5.97
CA ILE A 234 -16.25 3.57 -6.11
C ILE A 234 -17.31 4.63 -5.81
N ARG A 235 -17.11 5.40 -4.74
CA ARG A 235 -18.02 6.49 -4.35
C ARG A 235 -18.04 7.63 -5.36
N ILE A 236 -16.87 7.97 -5.92
CA ILE A 236 -16.74 8.98 -7.00
C ILE A 236 -17.49 8.53 -8.25
N LYS A 237 -17.29 7.28 -8.71
CA LYS A 237 -17.95 6.75 -9.91
C LYS A 237 -19.47 6.77 -9.76
N ALA A 238 -19.99 6.34 -8.61
CA ALA A 238 -21.41 6.26 -8.34
C ALA A 238 -22.14 7.61 -8.17
N ASN A 239 -21.43 8.72 -7.96
CA ASN A 239 -22.04 10.02 -7.68
C ASN A 239 -22.04 10.93 -8.91
N ASN A 240 -23.22 11.27 -9.43
CA ASN A 240 -23.39 12.16 -10.59
C ASN A 240 -23.03 13.61 -10.32
N ASP A 241 -23.03 14.05 -9.05
CA ASP A 241 -22.61 15.40 -8.70
C ASP A 241 -21.09 15.57 -8.68
N VAL A 242 -20.34 14.45 -8.76
CA VAL A 242 -18.91 14.45 -9.02
C VAL A 242 -18.71 14.36 -10.53
N VAL A 243 -18.08 15.37 -11.11
CA VAL A 243 -17.94 15.57 -12.56
C VAL A 243 -16.51 15.47 -13.07
N GLY A 244 -15.58 15.19 -12.16
CA GLY A 244 -14.16 14.98 -12.44
C GLY A 244 -13.40 14.72 -11.15
N GLN A 245 -12.09 14.54 -11.25
CA GLN A 245 -11.19 14.46 -10.11
C GLN A 245 -9.91 15.22 -10.42
N LYS A 246 -9.35 15.88 -9.41
CA LYS A 246 -8.02 16.49 -9.52
C LYS A 246 -7.04 15.65 -8.70
N ILE A 247 -5.98 15.18 -9.34
CA ILE A 247 -4.88 14.49 -8.68
C ILE A 247 -3.86 15.55 -8.28
N HIS A 248 -3.40 15.50 -7.04
CA HIS A 248 -2.49 16.47 -6.42
C HIS A 248 -1.24 15.80 -5.87
N LEU A 249 -0.12 16.51 -5.93
CA LEU A 249 1.09 16.13 -5.22
C LEU A 249 0.86 16.11 -3.70
N SER A 250 1.48 15.13 -3.03
CA SER A 250 1.49 15.10 -1.57
C SER A 250 2.29 16.27 -1.01
N PRO A 251 1.92 16.86 0.14
CA PRO A 251 2.81 17.80 0.85
C PRO A 251 4.16 17.19 1.28
N SER A 252 4.31 15.86 1.19
CA SER A 252 5.57 15.15 1.45
C SER A 252 6.35 14.81 0.19
N HIS A 253 5.89 15.24 -0.98
CA HIS A 253 6.60 15.12 -2.25
C HIS A 253 7.79 16.07 -2.25
N LYS A 254 8.99 15.55 -2.49
CA LYS A 254 10.25 16.33 -2.38
C LYS A 254 11.15 16.21 -3.59
N HIS A 255 10.96 15.16 -4.38
CA HIS A 255 11.83 14.83 -5.49
C HIS A 255 10.96 14.75 -6.72
N TYR A 256 11.41 15.42 -7.77
CA TYR A 256 10.75 15.37 -9.06
C TYR A 256 10.68 13.92 -9.55
N ASP A 257 9.48 13.45 -9.85
CA ASP A 257 9.21 12.16 -10.46
C ASP A 257 7.95 12.20 -11.34
N MET A 258 7.46 11.04 -11.76
CA MET A 258 6.28 10.95 -12.61
C MET A 258 5.01 11.56 -12.01
N CYS A 259 4.94 11.76 -10.69
CA CYS A 259 3.81 12.44 -10.07
C CYS A 259 3.73 13.91 -10.51
N ASP A 260 4.86 14.59 -10.67
CA ASP A 260 4.91 15.98 -11.14
C ASP A 260 4.45 16.05 -12.59
N GLU A 261 4.89 15.08 -13.41
CA GLU A 261 4.51 14.98 -14.82
C GLU A 261 3.03 14.67 -15.03
N LEU A 262 2.39 13.96 -14.08
CA LEU A 262 1.04 13.43 -14.21
C LEU A 262 0.01 14.08 -13.27
N GLU A 263 0.40 15.10 -12.49
CA GLU A 263 -0.55 15.91 -11.74
C GLU A 263 -1.55 16.58 -12.72
N GLY A 264 -2.83 16.67 -12.35
CA GLY A 264 -3.80 17.27 -13.27
C GLY A 264 -5.27 16.98 -12.97
N LEU A 265 -6.13 17.46 -13.87
CA LEU A 265 -7.56 17.18 -13.90
C LEU A 265 -7.77 15.90 -14.71
N TYR A 266 -8.55 14.97 -14.17
CA TYR A 266 -8.86 13.70 -14.80
C TYR A 266 -10.37 13.45 -14.77
N PRO A 267 -10.90 12.67 -15.72
CA PRO A 267 -12.29 12.25 -15.70
C PRO A 267 -12.60 11.49 -14.41
N LYS A 268 -13.83 11.59 -13.91
CA LYS A 268 -14.26 10.88 -12.69
C LYS A 268 -14.05 9.36 -12.79
N ASP A 269 -14.09 8.83 -14.01
CA ASP A 269 -13.99 7.42 -14.32
C ASP A 269 -12.55 6.90 -14.42
N PHE A 270 -11.57 7.78 -14.49
CA PHE A 270 -10.16 7.42 -14.49
C PHE A 270 -9.82 6.73 -13.16
N ASP A 271 -9.58 5.41 -13.19
CA ASP A 271 -9.28 4.60 -12.02
C ASP A 271 -7.85 4.86 -11.56
N TRP A 272 -7.71 5.80 -10.63
CA TRP A 272 -6.43 6.15 -10.05
C TRP A 272 -6.29 5.63 -8.63
N SER A 273 -5.18 4.95 -8.37
CA SER A 273 -4.78 4.53 -7.02
C SER A 273 -3.40 5.05 -6.63
N LYS A 274 -2.46 5.12 -7.59
CA LYS A 274 -1.10 5.61 -7.43
C LYS A 274 -0.42 5.71 -8.79
N TRP A 275 0.59 6.58 -8.88
CA TRP A 275 1.50 6.62 -10.03
C TRP A 275 2.66 5.62 -9.89
N HIS A 276 3.25 5.55 -8.70
CA HIS A 276 4.33 4.63 -8.38
C HIS A 276 4.12 3.96 -7.00
N VAL A 277 4.97 2.99 -6.70
CA VAL A 277 5.00 2.31 -5.40
C VAL A 277 5.29 3.32 -4.30
N GLY A 278 4.54 3.26 -3.20
CA GLY A 278 4.71 4.19 -2.08
C GLY A 278 4.27 5.63 -2.37
N CYS A 279 3.55 5.87 -3.47
CA CYS A 279 2.99 7.19 -3.78
C CYS A 279 2.10 7.69 -2.64
N LYS A 280 2.30 8.96 -2.27
CA LYS A 280 1.56 9.66 -1.20
C LYS A 280 0.64 10.76 -1.74
N CYS A 281 0.57 10.90 -3.07
CA CYS A 281 -0.32 11.83 -3.74
C CYS A 281 -1.77 11.53 -3.36
N PHE A 282 -2.64 12.49 -3.61
CA PHE A 282 -4.05 12.38 -3.27
C PHE A 282 -4.91 12.97 -4.37
N ARG A 283 -6.22 12.77 -4.25
CA ARG A 283 -7.17 13.40 -5.17
C ARG A 283 -8.24 14.16 -4.42
N THR A 284 -8.80 15.15 -5.10
CA THR A 284 -10.02 15.85 -4.70
C THR A 284 -11.09 15.67 -5.77
N MET A 285 -12.35 15.69 -5.34
CA MET A 285 -13.49 15.61 -6.25
C MET A 285 -13.73 16.96 -6.90
N ILE A 286 -14.01 16.96 -8.19
CA ILE A 286 -14.54 18.13 -8.90
C ILE A 286 -16.05 17.96 -8.88
N MET A 287 -16.74 18.94 -8.30
CA MET A 287 -18.18 18.88 -8.08
C MET A 287 -18.90 19.76 -9.10
N LYS A 288 -20.16 19.44 -9.41
CA LYS A 288 -21.07 20.39 -10.07
C LYS A 288 -21.06 21.76 -9.37
N SER A 289 -21.37 22.83 -10.08
CA SER A 289 -21.46 24.14 -9.45
C SER A 289 -22.57 24.16 -8.40
N GLU A 290 -22.50 25.11 -7.46
CA GLU A 290 -23.53 25.22 -6.42
C GLU A 290 -24.90 25.51 -7.05
N THR A 291 -24.92 26.31 -8.12
CA THR A 291 -26.15 26.67 -8.84
C THR A 291 -26.80 25.47 -9.51
N GLU A 292 -26.01 24.63 -10.19
CA GLU A 292 -26.45 23.37 -10.80
C GLU A 292 -27.04 22.43 -9.74
N PHE A 293 -26.30 22.26 -8.64
CA PHE A 293 -26.72 21.40 -7.54
C PHE A 293 -28.06 21.83 -6.92
N ILE A 294 -28.24 23.12 -6.64
CA ILE A 294 -29.50 23.66 -6.08
C ILE A 294 -30.65 23.48 -7.06
N LYS A 295 -30.43 23.78 -8.34
CA LYS A 295 -31.44 23.66 -9.38
C LYS A 295 -31.92 22.21 -9.51
N GLU A 296 -31.00 21.26 -9.57
CA GLU A 296 -31.32 19.83 -9.65
C GLU A 296 -32.07 19.35 -8.40
N LEU A 297 -31.62 19.73 -7.20
CA LEU A 297 -32.30 19.38 -5.95
C LEU A 297 -33.75 19.89 -5.90
N ASN A 298 -33.97 21.16 -6.24
CA ASN A 298 -35.31 21.76 -6.24
C ASN A 298 -36.21 21.18 -7.33
N ALA A 299 -35.63 20.74 -8.45
CA ALA A 299 -36.35 20.07 -9.53
C ALA A 299 -36.54 18.56 -9.29
N GLY A 300 -35.93 17.98 -8.25
CA GLY A 300 -35.91 16.54 -8.02
C GLY A 300 -35.17 15.75 -9.11
N GLN A 301 -34.21 16.39 -9.77
CA GLN A 301 -33.43 15.82 -10.86
C GLN A 301 -32.08 15.27 -10.36
N ASN A 302 -31.50 14.35 -11.14
CA ASN A 302 -30.15 13.83 -10.95
C ASN A 302 -29.50 13.72 -12.34
N LEU A 303 -29.06 14.87 -12.88
CA LEU A 303 -28.57 14.97 -14.25
C LEU A 303 -27.20 14.29 -14.39
N PRO A 304 -26.85 13.79 -15.58
CA PRO A 304 -25.56 13.16 -15.82
C PRO A 304 -24.40 14.16 -15.62
N PRO A 305 -23.18 13.71 -15.27
CA PRO A 305 -22.02 14.58 -15.08
C PRO A 305 -21.72 15.53 -16.24
N GLU A 306 -21.97 15.08 -17.47
CA GLU A 306 -21.74 15.78 -18.74
C GLU A 306 -22.54 17.07 -18.86
N SER A 307 -23.64 17.22 -18.10
CA SER A 307 -24.46 18.43 -18.14
C SER A 307 -23.85 19.61 -17.37
N SER A 308 -22.73 19.39 -16.66
CA SER A 308 -22.10 20.39 -15.81
C SER A 308 -21.06 21.21 -16.56
N GLU A 309 -20.98 22.50 -16.26
CA GLU A 309 -19.89 23.37 -16.73
C GLU A 309 -18.51 22.94 -16.21
N ASN A 310 -18.48 22.23 -15.07
CA ASN A 310 -17.25 21.74 -14.44
C ASN A 310 -16.81 20.35 -14.95
N TYR A 311 -17.50 19.79 -15.94
CA TYR A 311 -17.25 18.43 -16.42
C TYR A 311 -15.84 18.26 -16.99
N VAL A 312 -15.15 17.21 -16.54
CA VAL A 312 -13.85 16.80 -17.07
C VAL A 312 -14.05 15.53 -17.91
N GLY A 313 -14.11 15.72 -19.22
CA GLY A 313 -14.41 14.65 -20.18
C GLY A 313 -13.23 13.78 -20.59
N ASP A 314 -12.01 14.33 -20.55
CA ASP A 314 -10.81 13.60 -20.99
C ASP A 314 -9.63 13.79 -20.03
N VAL A 315 -8.63 12.92 -20.18
CA VAL A 315 -7.35 12.98 -19.47
C VAL A 315 -6.53 14.19 -19.94
N PRO A 316 -5.61 14.72 -19.10
CA PRO A 316 -4.90 15.94 -19.45
C PRO A 316 -3.77 15.65 -20.47
N ASP A 317 -3.40 16.65 -21.27
CA ASP A 317 -2.45 16.48 -22.39
C ASP A 317 -1.08 15.92 -21.93
N ASN A 318 -0.63 16.29 -20.73
CA ASN A 318 0.59 15.76 -20.12
C ASN A 318 0.52 14.24 -19.91
N PHE A 319 -0.64 13.69 -19.57
CA PHE A 319 -0.82 12.24 -19.46
C PHE A 319 -0.73 11.56 -20.84
N VAL A 320 -1.36 12.14 -21.85
CA VAL A 320 -1.31 11.62 -23.23
C VAL A 320 0.13 11.66 -23.76
N GLN A 321 0.84 12.76 -23.53
CA GLN A 321 2.23 12.92 -23.94
C GLN A 321 3.14 11.93 -23.20
N TRP A 322 2.97 11.80 -21.88
CA TRP A 322 3.71 10.82 -21.09
C TRP A 322 3.51 9.38 -21.58
N HIS A 323 2.27 9.02 -21.93
CA HIS A 323 1.96 7.69 -22.48
C HIS A 323 2.68 7.45 -23.82
N LYS A 324 2.70 8.46 -24.72
CA LYS A 324 3.42 8.41 -26.00
C LYS A 324 4.93 8.28 -25.80
N ASP A 325 5.52 9.12 -24.95
CA ASP A 325 6.97 9.15 -24.70
C ASP A 325 7.49 7.86 -24.06
N ASN A 326 6.61 7.13 -23.37
CA ASN A 326 6.93 5.86 -22.74
C ASN A 326 6.46 4.63 -23.53
N ALA A 327 5.80 4.80 -24.68
CA ALA A 327 5.17 3.72 -25.44
C ALA A 327 6.16 2.59 -25.78
N ASP A 328 7.36 2.94 -26.26
CA ASP A 328 8.38 1.96 -26.62
C ASP A 328 8.97 1.25 -25.39
N LYS A 329 9.17 1.96 -24.28
CA LYS A 329 9.61 1.36 -23.02
C LYS A 329 8.58 0.36 -22.50
N MET A 330 7.30 0.71 -22.60
CA MET A 330 6.18 -0.10 -22.12
C MET A 330 6.01 -1.41 -22.88
N LYS A 331 6.47 -1.53 -24.13
CA LYS A 331 6.45 -2.80 -24.90
C LYS A 331 7.25 -3.89 -24.19
N ASN A 332 8.33 -3.52 -23.50
CA ASN A 332 9.22 -4.45 -22.81
C ASN A 332 8.84 -4.69 -21.34
N TRP A 333 7.77 -4.05 -20.84
CA TRP A 333 7.36 -4.20 -19.45
C TRP A 333 6.61 -5.50 -19.24
N LYS A 334 7.11 -6.33 -18.31
CA LYS A 334 6.43 -7.58 -17.89
C LYS A 334 5.02 -7.33 -17.34
N ARG A 335 4.78 -6.14 -16.78
CA ARG A 335 3.48 -5.69 -16.27
C ARG A 335 3.37 -4.18 -16.44
N LYS A 336 2.28 -3.72 -17.04
CA LYS A 336 1.92 -2.31 -17.11
C LYS A 336 1.43 -1.79 -15.74
N PRO A 337 1.68 -0.52 -15.40
CA PRO A 337 1.09 0.10 -14.21
C PRO A 337 -0.42 -0.01 -14.22
N ASP A 338 -1.02 -0.10 -13.03
CA ASP A 338 -2.46 -0.30 -12.88
C ASP A 338 -3.24 0.87 -13.50
N PHE A 339 -2.77 2.11 -13.34
CA PHE A 339 -3.39 3.30 -13.95
C PHE A 339 -3.36 3.31 -15.49
N ILE A 340 -2.53 2.50 -16.14
CA ILE A 340 -2.57 2.28 -17.60
C ILE A 340 -3.49 1.10 -17.91
N ALA A 341 -3.36 -0.01 -17.17
CA ALA A 341 -4.13 -1.22 -17.41
C ALA A 341 -5.64 -1.02 -17.20
N ASP A 342 -6.02 -0.21 -16.21
CA ASP A 342 -7.40 0.02 -15.78
C ASP A 342 -8.08 1.17 -16.54
N ASN A 343 -7.34 1.91 -17.38
CA ASN A 343 -7.80 3.13 -18.05
C ASN A 343 -7.64 3.10 -19.57
N LYS A 344 -7.70 1.91 -20.19
CA LYS A 344 -7.49 1.73 -21.64
C LYS A 344 -8.39 2.60 -22.53
N LYS A 345 -9.54 3.04 -22.04
CA LYS A 345 -10.45 3.92 -22.78
C LYS A 345 -9.92 5.35 -22.98
N PHE A 346 -8.85 5.72 -22.27
CA PHE A 346 -8.23 7.05 -22.28
C PHE A 346 -6.80 7.03 -22.85
N LEU A 347 -6.39 5.95 -23.54
CA LEU A 347 -5.00 5.73 -24.00
C LEU A 347 -4.82 5.80 -25.51
#